data_AF-A0ABD5N7H5-F1
#
_entry.id   AF-A0ABD5N7H5-F1
#
_cell.length_a   1.000
_cell.length_b   1.000
_cell.length_c   1.000
_cell.angle_alpha   90.00
_cell.angle_beta   90.00
_cell.angle_gamma   90.00
#
_symmetry.space_group_name_H-M   'P 1'
#
loop_
_entity.id
_entity.type
_entity.pdbx_description
1 polymer ?
#
loop_
_entity_poly.entity_id
_entity_poly.type
_entity_poly.pdbx_seq_one_letter_code
_entity_poly.pdbx_strand_id
1 'polypeptide(L)'
;MGLFGGGGKKKKKKKSKGKKKVEAFTEYEDRLIEYLTSPSTIQTHTEDIQIAKFHQIIAAVNYPRLVDPGWLTRLIEMNLDFDLAIHINPYTVDTTLKLLENEIKKQKTDIYSMETEGKIVPQSLIQQHQDTMALLQLVQEGTEKMFDISLYIDAKAYQKDDLAKITKQIKDNMNSLMITPKIPAYQMYQALRSVLPLGKDDLSVTRNITSSAAAACFPFAITSLETHATGILIGFNEYNSIPIIIDPWAYSNPNILVLGTSGGGKSYAIKLLLMREFMEGVNINIIDPQAEYADLIRTFNGDIIRIAPESDSIINPFDLIGPNT
;
A
#
# COMPACT_ATOMS: atom_id res chain seq x y z
N MET A 1 -17.58 -0.41 81.63
CA MET A 1 -17.94 -0.43 80.20
C MET A 1 -16.83 0.28 79.44
N GLY A 2 -15.93 -0.36 78.71
CA GLY A 2 -16.08 -1.55 77.88
C GLY A 2 -16.03 -1.16 76.41
N LEU A 3 -14.83 -1.22 75.82
CA LEU A 3 -14.55 -1.54 74.41
C LEU A 3 -14.99 -0.52 73.34
N PHE A 4 -14.04 0.19 72.69
CA PHE A 4 -14.01 0.37 71.22
C PHE A 4 -12.68 1.04 70.79
N GLY A 5 -11.63 0.23 70.61
CA GLY A 5 -10.33 0.70 70.12
C GLY A 5 -9.59 -0.40 69.37
N GLY A 6 -9.93 -0.63 68.09
CA GLY A 6 -9.24 -1.67 67.30
C GLY A 6 -9.55 -1.77 65.80
N GLY A 7 -10.57 -1.09 65.28
CA GLY A 7 -11.04 -1.30 63.89
C GLY A 7 -10.19 -0.64 62.78
N GLY A 8 -9.51 0.48 63.06
CA GLY A 8 -8.87 1.32 62.02
C GLY A 8 -7.59 0.76 61.41
N LYS A 9 -6.70 0.17 62.23
CA LYS A 9 -5.42 -0.40 61.75
C LYS A 9 -5.60 -1.68 60.92
N LYS A 10 -6.64 -2.48 61.19
CA LYS A 10 -6.94 -3.71 60.42
C LYS A 10 -7.48 -3.41 59.01
N LYS A 11 -8.28 -2.35 58.82
CA LYS A 11 -8.81 -1.94 57.50
C LYS A 11 -7.72 -1.38 56.56
N LYS A 12 -6.77 -0.57 57.06
CA LYS A 12 -5.63 -0.08 56.26
C LYS A 12 -4.66 -1.21 55.85
N LYS A 13 -4.34 -2.15 56.75
CA LYS A 13 -3.53 -3.36 56.43
C LYS A 13 -4.21 -4.31 55.44
N LYS A 14 -5.55 -4.43 55.47
CA LYS A 14 -6.31 -5.24 54.48
C LYS A 14 -6.28 -4.60 53.07
N LYS A 15 -6.45 -3.28 52.96
CA LYS A 15 -6.35 -2.58 51.66
C LYS A 15 -4.94 -2.63 51.05
N SER A 16 -3.88 -2.50 51.87
CA SER A 16 -2.50 -2.62 51.37
C SER A 16 -2.10 -4.05 50.98
N LYS A 17 -2.61 -5.07 51.70
CA LYS A 17 -2.44 -6.48 51.32
C LYS A 17 -3.24 -6.85 50.06
N GLY A 18 -4.40 -6.24 49.85
CA GLY A 18 -5.19 -6.39 48.62
C GLY A 18 -4.44 -5.82 47.42
N LYS A 19 -3.88 -4.61 47.54
CA LYS A 19 -3.11 -3.97 46.47
C LYS A 19 -1.84 -4.75 46.09
N LYS A 20 -1.08 -5.23 47.08
CA LYS A 20 0.08 -6.12 46.85
C LYS A 20 -0.27 -7.47 46.24
N LYS A 21 -1.47 -8.02 46.53
CA LYS A 21 -1.94 -9.27 45.92
C LYS A 21 -2.36 -9.07 44.46
N VAL A 22 -2.95 -7.92 44.14
CA VAL A 22 -3.28 -7.55 42.76
C VAL A 22 -1.99 -7.33 41.96
N GLU A 23 -1.04 -6.55 42.48
CA GLU A 23 0.28 -6.33 41.85
C GLU A 23 1.04 -7.65 41.60
N ALA A 24 1.08 -8.55 42.59
CA ALA A 24 1.71 -9.87 42.45
C ALA A 24 0.97 -10.82 41.48
N PHE A 25 -0.34 -10.65 41.33
CA PHE A 25 -1.14 -11.42 40.38
C PHE A 25 -0.90 -10.93 38.95
N THR A 26 -0.84 -9.61 38.74
CA THR A 26 -0.47 -9.00 37.45
C THR A 26 0.94 -9.39 37.03
N GLU A 27 1.91 -9.35 37.95
CA GLU A 27 3.30 -9.78 37.66
C GLU A 27 3.39 -11.28 37.30
N TYR A 28 2.54 -12.11 37.90
CA TYR A 28 2.45 -13.53 37.55
C TYR A 28 1.81 -13.75 36.18
N GLU A 29 0.73 -13.03 35.86
CA GLU A 29 0.09 -13.06 34.54
C GLU A 29 1.07 -12.63 33.45
N ASP A 30 1.81 -11.54 33.65
CA ASP A 30 2.81 -11.05 32.70
C ASP A 30 3.91 -12.09 32.45
N ARG A 31 4.44 -12.73 33.50
CA ARG A 31 5.43 -13.81 33.36
C ARG A 31 4.87 -15.06 32.70
N LEU A 32 3.60 -15.38 32.96
CA LEU A 32 2.95 -16.54 32.35
C LEU A 32 2.74 -16.29 30.85
N ILE A 33 2.32 -15.09 30.46
CA ILE A 33 2.22 -14.67 29.05
C ILE A 33 3.60 -14.71 28.39
N GLU A 34 4.63 -14.14 29.02
CA GLU A 34 6.00 -14.20 28.52
C GLU A 34 6.45 -15.66 28.29
N TYR A 35 6.23 -16.54 29.27
CA TYR A 35 6.58 -17.96 29.14
C TYR A 35 5.79 -18.68 28.03
N LEU A 36 4.48 -18.43 27.91
CA LEU A 36 3.61 -19.08 26.92
C LEU A 36 3.85 -18.57 25.49
N THR A 37 4.28 -17.31 25.34
CA THR A 37 4.55 -16.68 24.04
C THR A 37 6.02 -16.78 23.61
N SER A 38 6.91 -17.15 24.53
CA SER A 38 8.34 -17.31 24.23
C SER A 38 8.57 -18.46 23.28
N PRO A 39 9.38 -18.28 22.23
CA PRO A 39 9.71 -19.37 21.33
C PRO A 39 10.53 -20.44 22.06
N SER A 40 10.24 -21.70 21.76
CA SER A 40 10.90 -22.85 22.39
C SER A 40 12.41 -22.89 22.11
N THR A 41 12.81 -22.42 20.93
CA THR A 41 14.21 -22.31 20.50
C THR A 41 14.40 -21.11 19.58
N ILE A 42 15.57 -20.49 19.66
CA ILE A 42 16.03 -19.48 18.70
C ILE A 42 17.42 -19.92 18.23
N GLN A 43 17.58 -20.15 16.93
CA GLN A 43 18.88 -20.46 16.34
C GLN A 43 19.28 -19.37 15.36
N THR A 44 20.39 -18.69 15.62
CA THR A 44 20.91 -17.64 14.75
C THR A 44 22.00 -18.18 13.85
N HIS A 45 21.86 -17.97 12.54
CA HIS A 45 22.89 -18.22 11.53
C HIS A 45 23.39 -16.90 10.96
N THR A 46 24.38 -16.96 10.05
CA THR A 46 24.97 -15.75 9.44
C THR A 46 23.93 -14.93 8.67
N GLU A 47 23.06 -15.59 7.90
CA GLU A 47 22.12 -14.92 6.99
C GLU A 47 20.66 -15.26 7.27
N ASP A 48 20.38 -16.08 8.29
CA ASP A 48 19.02 -16.48 8.66
C ASP A 48 18.90 -16.64 10.19
N ILE A 49 17.67 -16.59 10.70
CA ILE A 49 17.34 -16.91 12.09
C ILE A 49 16.14 -17.86 12.12
N GLN A 50 16.19 -18.91 12.93
CA GLN A 50 15.13 -19.90 13.02
C GLN A 50 14.34 -19.73 14.32
N ILE A 51 13.05 -19.47 14.18
CA ILE A 51 12.04 -19.38 15.24
C ILE A 51 10.77 -20.07 14.72
N ALA A 52 10.63 -21.37 14.96
CA ALA A 52 9.64 -22.26 14.32
C ALA A 52 9.79 -22.37 12.78
N LYS A 53 9.76 -21.24 12.05
CA LYS A 53 10.17 -21.08 10.66
C LYS A 53 11.60 -20.54 10.58
N PHE A 54 12.23 -20.65 9.42
CA PHE A 54 13.39 -19.83 9.07
C PHE A 54 12.93 -18.46 8.62
N HIS A 55 13.64 -17.44 9.08
CA HIS A 55 13.43 -16.03 8.81
C HIS A 55 14.70 -15.48 8.18
N GLN A 56 14.56 -14.76 7.08
CA GLN A 56 15.66 -14.04 6.45
C GLN A 56 15.24 -12.61 6.17
N ILE A 57 15.80 -11.69 6.96
CA ILE A 57 15.48 -10.28 6.87
C ILE A 57 16.28 -9.66 5.73
N ILE A 58 15.60 -8.85 4.94
CA ILE A 58 16.13 -8.11 3.81
C ILE A 58 15.86 -6.63 4.07
N ALA A 59 16.91 -5.81 4.07
CA ALA A 59 16.83 -4.37 4.22
C ALA A 59 16.95 -3.67 2.86
N ALA A 60 16.10 -2.67 2.64
CA ALA A 60 16.23 -1.76 1.51
C ALA A 60 17.29 -0.70 1.82
N VAL A 61 18.35 -0.65 1.01
CA VAL A 61 19.48 0.27 1.24
C VAL A 61 19.44 1.48 0.31
N ASN A 62 19.01 1.27 -0.94
CA ASN A 62 18.83 2.34 -1.93
C ASN A 62 17.43 2.27 -2.52
N TYR A 63 16.96 3.40 -2.99
CA TYR A 63 15.64 3.64 -3.57
C TYR A 63 15.80 4.41 -4.88
N PRO A 64 14.85 4.31 -5.83
CA PRO A 64 14.82 5.18 -6.99
C PRO A 64 14.69 6.65 -6.56
N ARG A 65 15.12 7.53 -7.47
CA ARG A 65 15.10 8.98 -7.24
C ARG A 65 13.68 9.56 -7.26
N LEU A 66 12.80 8.98 -8.08
CA LEU A 66 11.41 9.39 -8.25
C LEU A 66 10.53 8.15 -8.08
N VAL A 67 9.40 8.35 -7.42
CA VAL A 67 8.43 7.31 -7.11
C VAL A 67 7.04 7.81 -7.42
N ASP A 68 6.26 7.00 -8.11
CA ASP A 68 4.83 7.26 -8.33
C ASP A 68 4.01 6.85 -7.10
N PRO A 69 2.83 7.43 -6.88
CA PRO A 69 1.92 6.97 -5.84
C PRO A 69 1.62 5.47 -5.94
N GLY A 70 1.73 4.75 -4.83
CA GLY A 70 1.47 3.30 -4.80
C GLY A 70 2.62 2.45 -5.38
N TRP A 71 3.79 3.02 -5.60
CA TRP A 71 4.95 2.29 -6.13
C TRP A 71 5.37 1.07 -5.27
N LEU A 72 5.19 1.13 -3.94
CA LEU A 72 5.45 -0.01 -3.05
C LEU A 72 4.35 -1.08 -3.05
N THR A 73 3.19 -0.84 -3.65
CA THR A 73 2.07 -1.80 -3.66
C THR A 73 2.47 -3.14 -4.27
N ARG A 74 3.33 -3.13 -5.29
CA ARG A 74 3.84 -4.37 -5.92
C ARG A 74 4.57 -5.29 -4.95
N LEU A 75 5.18 -4.75 -3.89
CA LEU A 75 5.80 -5.58 -2.86
C LEU A 75 4.75 -6.25 -1.98
N ILE A 76 3.63 -5.58 -1.67
CA ILE A 76 2.57 -6.14 -0.83
C ILE A 76 1.76 -7.20 -1.57
N GLU A 77 1.58 -7.04 -2.89
CA GLU A 77 0.82 -7.96 -3.73
C GLU A 77 1.56 -9.28 -4.05
N MET A 78 2.81 -9.44 -3.57
CA MET A 78 3.54 -10.69 -3.71
C MET A 78 2.79 -11.81 -2.96
N ASN A 79 2.37 -12.86 -3.68
CA ASN A 79 1.75 -14.04 -3.08
C ASN A 79 2.80 -14.96 -2.43
N LEU A 80 3.51 -14.44 -1.41
CA LEU A 80 4.62 -15.08 -0.70
C LEU A 80 4.42 -14.96 0.82
N ASP A 81 5.07 -15.84 1.58
CA ASP A 81 5.07 -15.79 3.06
C ASP A 81 6.19 -14.84 3.54
N PHE A 82 5.83 -13.59 3.83
CA PHE A 82 6.72 -12.59 4.39
C PHE A 82 5.97 -11.57 5.26
N ASP A 83 6.70 -10.91 6.16
CA ASP A 83 6.25 -9.68 6.79
C ASP A 83 7.00 -8.48 6.21
N LEU A 84 6.35 -7.33 6.19
CA LEU A 84 6.94 -6.06 5.77
C LEU A 84 6.82 -5.04 6.90
N ALA A 85 7.93 -4.39 7.23
CA ALA A 85 8.00 -3.35 8.24
C ALA A 85 8.54 -2.06 7.63
N ILE A 86 7.81 -0.97 7.84
CA ILE A 86 8.22 0.38 7.46
C ILE A 86 8.31 1.21 8.74
N HIS A 87 9.48 1.79 8.99
CA HIS A 87 9.67 2.79 10.04
C HIS A 87 9.71 4.16 9.39
N ILE A 88 8.96 5.12 9.94
CA ILE A 88 8.90 6.50 9.44
C ILE A 88 9.14 7.43 10.61
N ASN A 89 10.27 8.11 10.62
CA ASN A 89 10.66 9.03 11.68
C ASN A 89 10.77 10.46 11.12
N PRO A 90 9.90 11.40 11.52
CA PRO A 90 9.96 12.77 11.03
C PRO A 90 11.16 13.53 11.61
N TYR A 91 11.78 14.37 10.77
CA TYR A 91 12.70 15.39 11.25
C TYR A 91 11.93 16.61 11.77
N THR A 92 12.51 17.31 12.74
CA THR A 92 12.03 18.65 13.11
C THR A 92 12.47 19.64 12.04
N VAL A 93 11.69 20.71 11.83
CA VAL A 93 12.02 21.74 10.83
C VAL A 93 13.41 22.34 11.10
N ASP A 94 13.73 22.67 12.35
CA ASP A 94 15.04 23.22 12.73
C ASP A 94 16.20 22.26 12.42
N THR A 95 16.03 20.96 12.71
CA THR A 95 17.05 19.95 12.36
C THR A 95 17.20 19.79 10.85
N THR A 96 16.11 19.86 10.08
CA THR A 96 16.14 19.76 8.63
C THR A 96 16.86 20.96 8.00
N LEU A 97 16.54 22.19 8.44
CA LEU A 97 17.17 23.40 7.94
C LEU A 97 18.69 23.36 8.18
N LYS A 98 19.13 23.04 9.40
CA LYS A 98 20.56 22.92 9.74
C LYS A 98 21.26 21.86 8.91
N LEU A 99 20.62 20.71 8.68
CA LEU A 99 21.20 19.62 7.89
C LEU A 99 21.39 20.05 6.43
N LEU A 100 20.35 20.64 5.82
CA LEU A 100 20.40 21.11 4.44
C LEU A 100 21.41 22.25 4.25
N GLU A 101 21.43 23.25 5.14
CA GLU A 101 22.40 24.36 5.08
C GLU A 101 23.84 23.87 5.18
N ASN A 102 24.13 22.90 6.07
CA ASN A 102 25.45 22.30 6.18
C ASN A 102 25.85 21.52 4.92
N GLU A 103 24.91 20.77 4.34
CA GLU A 103 25.16 20.00 3.12
C GLU A 103 25.40 20.93 1.92
N ILE A 104 24.61 22.00 1.80
CA ILE A 104 24.78 23.05 0.78
C ILE A 104 26.15 23.72 0.92
N LYS A 105 26.56 24.04 2.14
CA LYS A 105 27.89 24.62 2.42
C LYS A 105 29.00 23.67 1.96
N LYS A 106 28.90 22.38 2.31
CA LYS A 106 29.87 21.35 1.91
C LYS A 106 29.97 21.21 0.39
N GLN A 107 28.83 21.04 -0.28
CA GLN A 107 28.75 20.95 -1.74
C GLN A 107 29.34 22.18 -2.43
N LYS A 108 29.04 23.38 -1.91
CA LYS A 108 29.58 24.64 -2.42
C LYS A 108 31.10 24.73 -2.23
N THR A 109 31.62 24.28 -1.10
CA THR A 109 33.07 24.19 -0.86
C THR A 109 33.74 23.21 -1.83
N ASP A 110 33.14 22.05 -2.08
CA ASP A 110 33.66 21.05 -3.02
C ASP A 110 33.70 21.61 -4.46
N ILE A 111 32.62 22.27 -4.90
CA ILE A 111 32.54 22.95 -6.19
C ILE A 111 33.64 24.02 -6.31
N TYR A 112 33.74 24.91 -5.32
CA TYR A 112 34.72 25.99 -5.33
C TYR A 112 36.17 25.46 -5.33
N SER A 113 36.48 24.42 -4.55
CA SER A 113 37.80 23.81 -4.53
C SER A 113 38.18 23.30 -5.93
N MET A 114 37.28 22.57 -6.59
CA MET A 114 37.53 22.05 -7.94
C MET A 114 37.73 23.18 -8.96
N GLU A 115 36.93 24.25 -8.89
CA GLU A 115 37.09 25.43 -9.76
C GLU A 115 38.44 26.12 -9.55
N THR A 116 38.86 26.31 -8.29
CA THR A 116 40.16 26.94 -7.98
C THR A 116 41.35 26.08 -8.38
N GLU A 117 41.21 24.76 -8.37
CA GLU A 117 42.20 23.80 -8.86
C GLU A 117 42.20 23.68 -10.40
N GLY A 118 41.30 24.38 -11.10
CA GLY A 118 41.14 24.30 -12.56
C GLY A 118 40.59 22.97 -13.05
N LYS A 119 39.95 22.18 -12.17
CA LYS A 119 39.34 20.89 -12.50
C LYS A 119 37.93 21.10 -13.03
N ILE A 120 37.50 20.17 -13.91
CA ILE A 120 36.12 20.14 -14.38
C ILE A 120 35.22 19.71 -13.22
N VAL A 121 34.27 20.55 -12.84
CA VAL A 121 33.27 20.22 -11.82
C VAL A 121 32.29 19.19 -12.42
N PRO A 122 32.06 18.05 -11.75
CA PRO A 122 31.09 17.07 -12.23
C PRO A 122 29.67 17.65 -12.28
N GLN A 123 28.97 17.43 -13.40
CA GLN A 123 27.58 17.88 -13.55
C GLN A 123 26.66 17.30 -12.47
N SER A 124 26.96 16.08 -11.98
CA SER A 124 26.23 15.46 -10.88
C SER A 124 26.30 16.25 -9.57
N LEU A 125 27.46 16.85 -9.26
CA LEU A 125 27.65 17.65 -8.05
C LEU A 125 26.89 18.99 -8.16
N ILE A 126 26.92 19.62 -9.35
CA ILE A 126 26.16 20.84 -9.62
C ILE A 126 24.66 20.57 -9.47
N GLN A 127 24.17 19.47 -10.05
CA GLN A 127 22.77 19.09 -9.93
C GLN A 127 22.37 18.78 -8.48
N GLN A 128 23.20 18.04 -7.74
CA GLN A 128 22.97 17.77 -6.31
C GLN A 128 22.87 19.06 -5.49
N HIS A 129 23.71 20.04 -5.79
CA HIS A 129 23.65 21.35 -5.14
C HIS A 129 22.35 22.10 -5.42
N GLN A 130 21.93 22.13 -6.69
CA GLN A 130 20.66 22.73 -7.09
C GLN A 130 19.46 22.02 -6.44
N ASP A 131 19.46 20.69 -6.41
CA ASP A 131 18.40 19.90 -5.81
C ASP A 131 18.31 20.14 -4.28
N THR A 132 19.46 20.22 -3.59
CA THR A 132 19.50 20.47 -2.15
C THR A 132 19.01 21.89 -1.82
N MET A 133 19.33 22.88 -2.66
CA MET A 133 18.82 24.25 -2.53
C MET A 133 17.31 24.34 -2.76
N ALA A 134 16.80 23.65 -3.78
CA ALA A 134 15.37 23.58 -4.04
C ALA A 134 14.63 22.92 -2.88
N LEU A 135 15.17 21.83 -2.33
CA LEU A 135 14.59 21.18 -1.15
C LEU A 135 14.59 22.09 0.08
N LEU A 136 15.67 22.84 0.32
CA LEU A 136 15.71 23.83 1.41
C LEU A 136 14.58 24.85 1.28
N GLN A 137 14.36 25.38 0.08
CA GLN A 137 13.29 26.33 -0.19
C GLN A 137 11.92 25.73 0.13
N LEU A 138 11.63 24.52 -0.36
CA LEU A 138 10.36 23.83 -0.10
C LEU A 138 10.12 23.59 1.41
N VAL A 139 11.17 23.25 2.16
CA VAL A 139 11.09 23.08 3.61
C VAL A 139 10.84 24.42 4.32
N GLN A 140 11.48 25.50 3.89
CA GLN A 140 11.26 26.85 4.44
C GLN A 140 9.86 27.37 4.17
N GLU A 141 9.30 27.09 2.99
CA GLU A 141 7.93 27.41 2.61
C GLU A 141 6.89 26.52 3.33
N GLY A 142 7.35 25.43 3.98
CA GLY A 142 6.49 24.48 4.68
C GLY A 142 5.70 23.55 3.77
N THR A 143 6.07 23.46 2.48
CA THR A 143 5.45 22.59 1.49
C THR A 143 5.98 21.16 1.57
N GLU A 144 7.24 20.98 2.03
CA GLU A 144 7.87 19.69 2.24
C GLU A 144 8.38 19.51 3.67
N LYS A 145 8.44 18.27 4.12
CA LYS A 145 9.12 17.84 5.35
C LYS A 145 10.08 16.71 5.02
N MET A 146 11.06 16.49 5.89
CA MET A 146 12.01 15.37 5.75
C MET A 146 11.70 14.27 6.76
N PHE A 147 11.87 13.03 6.34
CA PHE A 147 11.66 11.83 7.13
C PHE A 147 12.83 10.87 6.95
N ASP A 148 13.16 10.12 7.99
CA ASP A 148 13.89 8.86 7.85
C ASP A 148 12.91 7.74 7.60
N ILE A 149 13.12 7.02 6.51
CA ILE A 149 12.41 5.78 6.20
C ILE A 149 13.34 4.59 6.33
N SER A 150 12.85 3.53 6.95
CA SER A 150 13.46 2.20 6.90
C SER A 150 12.43 1.23 6.33
N LEU A 151 12.84 0.36 5.39
CA LEU A 151 11.99 -0.70 4.84
C LEU A 151 12.70 -2.04 5.00
N TYR A 152 12.02 -2.95 5.68
CA TYR A 152 12.48 -4.30 5.96
C TYR A 152 11.44 -5.32 5.51
N ILE A 153 11.91 -6.43 4.95
CA ILE A 153 11.09 -7.58 4.60
C ILE A 153 11.65 -8.81 5.32
N ASP A 154 10.82 -9.52 6.06
CA ASP A 154 11.16 -10.79 6.69
C ASP A 154 10.58 -11.94 5.86
N ALA A 155 11.43 -12.57 5.04
CA ALA A 155 11.06 -13.75 4.26
C ALA A 155 10.97 -14.98 5.18
N LYS A 156 9.91 -15.78 5.05
CA LYS A 156 9.65 -16.91 5.95
C LYS A 156 9.45 -18.22 5.21
N ALA A 157 10.01 -19.31 5.73
CA ALA A 157 9.71 -20.66 5.25
C ALA A 157 10.00 -21.72 6.31
N TYR A 158 9.39 -22.90 6.20
CA TYR A 158 9.70 -24.04 7.07
C TYR A 158 11.00 -24.77 6.67
N GLN A 159 11.42 -24.64 5.40
CA GLN A 159 12.58 -25.32 4.82
C GLN A 159 13.56 -24.26 4.28
N LYS A 160 14.88 -24.49 4.44
CA LYS A 160 15.91 -23.55 3.95
C LYS A 160 15.89 -23.37 2.42
N ASP A 161 15.59 -24.43 1.69
CA ASP A 161 15.52 -24.37 0.22
C ASP A 161 14.36 -23.49 -0.26
N ASP A 162 13.21 -23.53 0.44
CA ASP A 162 12.07 -22.69 0.13
C ASP A 162 12.30 -21.24 0.56
N LEU A 163 12.98 -21.02 1.69
CA LEU A 163 13.43 -19.69 2.10
C LEU A 163 14.28 -19.05 1.00
N ALA A 164 15.26 -19.79 0.47
CA ALA A 164 16.14 -19.28 -0.58
C ALA A 164 15.36 -18.87 -1.86
N LYS A 165 14.32 -19.64 -2.24
CA LYS A 165 13.44 -19.30 -3.36
C LYS A 165 12.61 -18.04 -3.08
N ILE A 166 11.99 -17.95 -1.90
CA ILE A 166 11.16 -16.80 -1.50
C ILE A 166 12.03 -15.55 -1.43
N THR A 167 13.18 -15.60 -0.73
CA THR A 167 14.13 -14.48 -0.67
C THR A 167 14.57 -14.03 -2.04
N LYS A 168 14.88 -14.97 -2.96
CA LYS A 168 15.26 -14.62 -4.33
C LYS A 168 14.13 -13.86 -5.04
N GLN A 169 12.89 -14.34 -4.98
CA GLN A 169 11.75 -13.66 -5.59
C GLN A 169 11.52 -12.27 -4.99
N ILE A 170 11.64 -12.12 -3.66
CA ILE A 170 11.53 -10.81 -3.00
C ILE A 170 12.62 -9.85 -3.49
N LYS A 171 13.88 -10.31 -3.54
CA LYS A 171 15.00 -9.51 -4.05
C LYS A 171 14.80 -9.10 -5.50
N ASP A 172 14.34 -10.01 -6.35
CA ASP A 172 14.08 -9.75 -7.77
C ASP A 172 12.97 -8.69 -7.92
N ASN A 173 11.89 -8.77 -7.12
CA ASN A 173 10.84 -7.76 -7.08
C ASN A 173 11.36 -6.40 -6.59
N MET A 174 12.14 -6.35 -5.50
CA MET A 174 12.77 -5.13 -5.02
C MET A 174 13.66 -4.49 -6.09
N ASN A 175 14.50 -5.29 -6.77
CA ASN A 175 15.36 -4.81 -7.86
C ASN A 175 14.54 -4.27 -9.04
N SER A 176 13.41 -4.90 -9.38
CA SER A 176 12.50 -4.41 -10.44
C SER A 176 11.92 -3.03 -10.15
N LEU A 177 11.79 -2.69 -8.86
CA LEU A 177 11.38 -1.38 -8.38
C LEU A 177 12.57 -0.41 -8.24
N MET A 178 13.79 -0.82 -8.58
CA MET A 178 15.04 -0.08 -8.33
C MET A 178 15.35 0.10 -6.83
N ILE A 179 14.82 -0.78 -5.98
CA ILE A 179 15.22 -0.87 -4.56
C ILE A 179 16.38 -1.84 -4.48
N THR A 180 17.48 -1.45 -3.84
CA THR A 180 18.62 -2.36 -3.62
C THR A 180 18.42 -3.17 -2.33
N PRO A 181 18.18 -4.49 -2.42
CA PRO A 181 18.04 -5.34 -1.24
C PRO A 181 19.40 -5.74 -0.67
N LYS A 182 19.52 -5.75 0.66
CA LYS A 182 20.71 -6.23 1.36
C LYS A 182 20.31 -7.11 2.54
N ILE A 183 20.98 -8.25 2.67
CA ILE A 183 20.86 -9.09 3.88
C ILE A 183 21.84 -8.53 4.92
N PRO A 184 21.38 -8.14 6.13
CA PRO A 184 22.25 -7.70 7.22
C PRO A 184 22.92 -8.91 7.90
N ALA A 185 23.85 -9.55 7.18
CA ALA A 185 24.56 -10.73 7.67
C ALA A 185 25.21 -10.46 9.05
N TYR A 186 25.18 -11.46 9.94
CA TYR A 186 25.57 -11.39 11.35
C TYR A 186 24.69 -10.50 12.26
N GLN A 187 23.69 -9.82 11.72
CA GLN A 187 22.78 -8.95 12.48
C GLN A 187 21.32 -9.44 12.41
N MET A 188 21.08 -10.71 12.06
CA MET A 188 19.73 -11.29 11.90
C MET A 188 18.84 -11.10 13.13
N TYR A 189 19.39 -11.21 14.34
CA TYR A 189 18.62 -10.99 15.57
C TYR A 189 18.14 -9.53 15.72
N GLN A 190 19.02 -8.56 15.42
CA GLN A 190 18.67 -7.13 15.42
C GLN A 190 17.69 -6.80 14.29
N ALA A 191 17.92 -7.39 13.11
CA ALA A 191 17.07 -7.24 11.94
C ALA A 191 15.64 -7.77 12.22
N LEU A 192 15.51 -8.95 12.84
CA LEU A 192 14.21 -9.49 13.24
C LEU A 192 13.49 -8.55 14.21
N ARG A 193 14.18 -8.03 15.23
CA ARG A 193 13.61 -7.08 16.19
C ARG A 193 13.10 -5.79 15.55
N SER A 194 13.69 -5.42 14.41
CA SER A 194 13.29 -4.27 13.59
C SER A 194 12.06 -4.57 12.73
N VAL A 195 11.73 -5.84 12.48
CA VAL A 195 10.50 -6.23 11.75
C VAL A 195 9.34 -6.51 12.69
N LEU A 196 9.62 -6.98 13.90
CA LEU A 196 8.59 -7.23 14.91
C LEU A 196 7.76 -5.95 15.20
N PRO A 197 6.46 -6.08 15.54
CA PRO A 197 5.57 -4.96 15.80
C PRO A 197 5.82 -4.32 17.18
N LEU A 198 7.09 -4.06 17.51
CA LEU A 198 7.55 -3.45 18.75
C LEU A 198 7.72 -1.93 18.63
N GLY A 199 7.57 -1.37 17.42
CA GLY A 199 7.78 0.04 17.14
C GLY A 199 9.23 0.49 17.33
N LYS A 200 10.19 -0.43 17.17
CA LYS A 200 11.63 -0.15 17.31
C LYS A 200 12.37 -0.61 16.08
N ASP A 201 13.26 0.24 15.60
CA ASP A 201 14.20 -0.06 14.52
C ASP A 201 15.61 -0.24 15.09
N ASP A 202 15.94 -1.47 15.46
CA ASP A 202 17.25 -1.82 16.03
C ASP A 202 18.35 -1.87 14.96
N LEU A 203 17.99 -2.04 13.68
CA LEU A 203 18.93 -2.10 12.56
C LEU A 203 19.31 -0.71 12.05
N SER A 204 18.39 0.26 12.13
CA SER A 204 18.60 1.68 11.81
C SER A 204 19.21 1.92 10.42
N VAL A 205 18.87 1.05 9.46
CA VAL A 205 19.20 1.26 8.04
C VAL A 205 18.15 2.21 7.47
N THR A 206 18.42 3.51 7.60
CA THR A 206 17.51 4.59 7.23
C THR A 206 17.92 5.28 5.93
N ARG A 207 16.93 5.89 5.28
CA ARG A 207 17.13 6.81 4.16
C ARG A 207 16.33 8.09 4.39
N ASN A 208 16.95 9.25 4.16
CA ASN A 208 16.23 10.51 4.16
C ASN A 208 15.37 10.63 2.90
N ILE A 209 14.09 10.94 3.07
CA ILE A 209 13.14 11.20 1.99
C ILE A 209 12.25 12.40 2.32
N THR A 210 11.65 12.99 1.28
CA THR A 210 10.67 14.07 1.44
C THR A 210 9.29 13.54 1.84
N SER A 211 8.40 14.42 2.26
CA SER A 211 7.05 14.07 2.68
C SER A 211 6.23 13.52 1.51
N SER A 212 6.41 14.07 0.30
CA SER A 212 5.77 13.55 -0.91
C SER A 212 6.26 12.14 -1.26
N ALA A 213 7.57 11.89 -1.15
CA ALA A 213 8.13 10.55 -1.37
C ALA A 213 7.66 9.55 -0.30
N ALA A 214 7.58 9.98 0.96
CA ALA A 214 7.06 9.15 2.05
C ALA A 214 5.58 8.78 1.83
N ALA A 215 4.78 9.72 1.34
CA ALA A 215 3.38 9.47 1.00
C ALA A 215 3.25 8.49 -0.18
N ALA A 216 4.10 8.58 -1.20
CA ALA A 216 4.11 7.66 -2.33
C ALA A 216 4.48 6.21 -1.93
N CYS A 217 5.29 6.05 -0.87
CA CYS A 217 5.60 4.76 -0.26
C CYS A 217 4.42 4.15 0.52
N PHE A 218 3.33 4.88 0.76
CA PHE A 218 2.20 4.32 1.50
C PHE A 218 1.49 3.23 0.68
N PRO A 219 1.50 1.97 1.13
CA PRO A 219 1.22 0.86 0.24
C PRO A 219 -0.27 0.52 0.11
N PHE A 220 -1.14 1.27 0.81
CA PHE A 220 -2.60 1.14 0.74
C PHE A 220 -3.25 2.26 -0.09
N ALA A 221 -2.47 2.94 -0.93
CA ALA A 221 -2.97 4.06 -1.74
C ALA A 221 -4.04 3.64 -2.77
N ILE A 222 -4.17 2.34 -3.08
CA ILE A 222 -5.14 1.84 -4.04
C ILE A 222 -6.26 1.10 -3.30
N THR A 223 -7.34 1.82 -3.02
CA THR A 223 -8.62 1.24 -2.60
C THR A 223 -9.26 0.52 -3.80
N SER A 224 -9.06 -0.78 -3.93
CA SER A 224 -9.82 -1.56 -4.92
C SER A 224 -10.25 -2.94 -4.43
N LEU A 225 -10.20 -3.20 -3.13
CA LEU A 225 -10.83 -4.38 -2.54
C LEU A 225 -12.09 -3.95 -1.78
N GLU A 226 -13.14 -3.57 -2.52
CA GLU A 226 -14.48 -3.78 -1.99
C GLU A 226 -14.69 -5.29 -1.93
N THR A 227 -14.51 -5.85 -0.74
CA THR A 227 -14.61 -7.29 -0.45
C THR A 227 -16.02 -7.86 -0.70
N HIS A 228 -16.95 -6.99 -1.12
CA HIS A 228 -18.35 -7.27 -1.40
C HIS A 228 -18.85 -6.53 -2.65
N ALA A 229 -17.98 -6.30 -3.65
CA ALA A 229 -18.42 -5.65 -4.88
C ALA A 229 -19.53 -6.47 -5.55
N THR A 230 -20.76 -5.98 -5.47
CA THR A 230 -21.90 -6.44 -6.27
C THR A 230 -21.84 -5.77 -7.64
N GLY A 231 -22.57 -6.31 -8.61
CA GLY A 231 -22.63 -5.74 -9.96
C GLY A 231 -21.68 -6.41 -10.96
N ILE A 232 -21.33 -5.66 -12.00
CA ILE A 232 -20.69 -6.20 -13.21
C ILE A 232 -19.22 -5.80 -13.31
N LEU A 233 -18.37 -6.75 -13.73
CA LEU A 233 -16.99 -6.46 -14.07
C LEU A 233 -16.95 -5.47 -15.24
N ILE A 234 -16.20 -4.38 -15.11
CA ILE A 234 -15.98 -3.39 -16.18
C ILE A 234 -14.62 -3.64 -16.85
N GLY A 235 -13.60 -3.90 -16.05
CA GLY A 235 -12.25 -4.13 -16.52
C GLY A 235 -11.28 -4.38 -15.37
N PHE A 236 -10.01 -4.18 -15.64
CA PHE A 236 -8.95 -4.31 -14.65
C PHE A 236 -8.20 -2.99 -14.57
N ASN A 237 -7.79 -2.61 -13.37
CA ASN A 237 -6.90 -1.47 -13.20
C ASN A 237 -5.55 -1.80 -13.83
N GLU A 238 -5.03 -0.91 -14.70
CA GLU A 238 -3.80 -1.16 -15.45
C GLU A 238 -2.55 -1.28 -14.55
N TYR A 239 -2.57 -0.68 -13.36
CA TYR A 239 -1.42 -0.63 -12.46
C TYR A 239 -1.26 -1.89 -11.61
N ASN A 240 -2.36 -2.46 -11.14
CA ASN A 240 -2.36 -3.59 -10.21
C ASN A 240 -3.20 -4.80 -10.67
N SER A 241 -3.80 -4.73 -11.85
CA SER A 241 -4.66 -5.78 -12.41
C SER A 241 -5.83 -6.18 -11.49
N ILE A 242 -6.22 -5.32 -10.55
CA ILE A 242 -7.38 -5.58 -9.69
C ILE A 242 -8.66 -5.34 -10.50
N PRO A 243 -9.66 -6.25 -10.44
CA PRO A 243 -10.93 -6.07 -11.15
C PRO A 243 -11.67 -4.82 -10.66
N ILE A 244 -12.17 -4.05 -11.61
CA ILE A 244 -13.08 -2.93 -11.38
C ILE A 244 -14.49 -3.46 -11.61
N ILE A 245 -15.24 -3.61 -10.52
CA ILE A 245 -16.63 -4.07 -10.52
C ILE A 245 -17.50 -2.88 -10.13
N ILE A 246 -18.58 -2.66 -10.86
CA ILE A 246 -19.51 -1.55 -10.62
C ILE A 246 -20.93 -2.12 -10.59
N ASP A 247 -21.68 -1.76 -9.56
CA ASP A 247 -23.13 -1.93 -9.49
C ASP A 247 -23.81 -0.59 -9.83
N PRO A 248 -24.31 -0.39 -11.06
CA PRO A 248 -24.96 0.86 -11.44
C PRO A 248 -26.20 1.14 -10.58
N TRP A 249 -26.87 0.08 -10.13
CA TRP A 249 -28.14 0.13 -9.39
C TRP A 249 -27.97 0.52 -7.92
N ALA A 250 -26.75 0.38 -7.38
CA ALA A 250 -26.42 0.85 -6.03
C ALA A 250 -26.40 2.39 -5.91
N TYR A 251 -26.29 3.11 -7.03
CA TYR A 251 -26.26 4.57 -7.03
C TYR A 251 -27.67 5.17 -7.05
N SER A 252 -27.81 6.35 -6.43
CA SER A 252 -29.06 7.13 -6.46
C SER A 252 -29.53 7.51 -7.87
N ASN A 253 -28.60 7.53 -8.84
CA ASN A 253 -28.87 7.80 -10.24
C ASN A 253 -28.09 6.79 -11.11
N PRO A 254 -28.73 5.67 -11.53
CA PRO A 254 -28.07 4.54 -12.19
C PRO A 254 -27.83 4.80 -13.69
N ASN A 255 -27.26 5.97 -14.04
CA ASN A 255 -26.98 6.36 -15.41
C ASN A 255 -25.48 6.25 -15.72
N ILE A 256 -25.15 5.64 -16.85
CA ILE A 256 -23.77 5.46 -17.32
C ILE A 256 -23.55 6.24 -18.62
N LEU A 257 -22.48 7.04 -18.68
CA LEU A 257 -22.04 7.75 -19.88
C LEU A 257 -20.73 7.13 -20.39
N VAL A 258 -20.74 6.60 -21.61
CA VAL A 258 -19.54 6.05 -22.26
C VAL A 258 -19.10 6.96 -23.42
N LEU A 259 -17.91 7.54 -23.29
CA LEU A 259 -17.31 8.40 -24.31
C LEU A 259 -16.07 7.73 -24.91
N GLY A 260 -15.90 7.82 -26.23
CA GLY A 260 -14.74 7.27 -26.91
C GLY A 260 -14.67 7.72 -28.36
N THR A 261 -13.44 7.82 -28.88
CA THR A 261 -13.19 8.10 -30.30
C THR A 261 -13.54 6.89 -31.16
N SER A 262 -13.74 7.09 -32.47
CA SER A 262 -13.92 5.98 -33.41
C SER A 262 -12.70 5.05 -33.35
N GLY A 263 -12.95 3.74 -33.23
CA GLY A 263 -11.90 2.73 -33.04
C GLY A 263 -11.38 2.57 -31.61
N GLY A 264 -11.81 3.41 -30.65
CA GLY A 264 -11.36 3.37 -29.25
C GLY A 264 -12.01 2.26 -28.39
N GLY A 265 -12.69 1.29 -29.00
CA GLY A 265 -13.31 0.17 -28.26
C GLY A 265 -14.69 0.46 -27.64
N LYS A 266 -15.31 1.61 -27.92
CA LYS A 266 -16.64 1.99 -27.37
C LYS A 266 -17.70 0.91 -27.58
N SER A 267 -17.93 0.48 -28.82
CA SER A 267 -18.97 -0.51 -29.13
C SER A 267 -18.67 -1.88 -28.52
N TYR A 268 -17.38 -2.24 -28.39
CA TYR A 268 -16.98 -3.49 -27.72
C TYR A 268 -17.31 -3.43 -26.22
N ALA A 269 -16.93 -2.34 -25.54
CA ALA A 269 -17.19 -2.14 -24.12
C ALA A 269 -18.70 -2.14 -23.81
N ILE A 270 -19.51 -1.45 -24.61
CA ILE A 270 -20.98 -1.42 -24.43
C ILE A 270 -21.58 -2.80 -24.65
N LYS A 271 -21.20 -3.54 -25.70
CA LYS A 271 -21.72 -4.91 -25.94
C LYS A 271 -21.42 -5.85 -24.77
N LEU A 272 -20.22 -5.78 -24.21
CA LEU A 272 -19.84 -6.55 -23.01
C LEU A 272 -20.68 -6.16 -21.79
N LEU A 273 -20.88 -4.86 -21.57
CA LEU A 273 -21.68 -4.33 -20.47
C LEU A 273 -23.12 -4.85 -20.56
N LEU A 274 -23.75 -4.67 -21.72
CA LEU A 274 -25.13 -5.12 -21.97
C LEU A 274 -25.27 -6.63 -21.80
N MET A 275 -24.32 -7.41 -22.32
CA MET A 275 -24.35 -8.86 -22.14
C MET A 275 -24.29 -9.26 -20.66
N ARG A 276 -23.46 -8.60 -19.86
CA ARG A 276 -23.34 -8.88 -18.42
C ARG A 276 -24.63 -8.51 -17.66
N GLU A 277 -25.21 -7.34 -17.92
CA GLU A 277 -26.50 -6.94 -17.33
C GLU A 277 -27.63 -7.88 -17.73
N PHE A 278 -27.67 -8.32 -19.00
CA PHE A 278 -28.67 -9.28 -19.46
C PHE A 278 -28.56 -10.63 -18.72
N MET A 279 -27.34 -11.09 -18.45
CA MET A 279 -27.10 -12.30 -17.67
C MET A 279 -27.56 -12.18 -16.21
N GLU A 280 -27.55 -10.96 -15.65
CA GLU A 280 -28.13 -10.64 -14.33
C GLU A 280 -29.66 -10.47 -14.37
N GLY A 281 -30.29 -10.70 -15.52
CA GLY A 281 -31.75 -10.67 -15.69
C GLY A 281 -32.33 -9.29 -15.99
N VAL A 282 -31.49 -8.33 -16.40
CA VAL A 282 -31.95 -6.99 -16.79
C VAL A 282 -32.52 -7.00 -18.21
N ASN A 283 -33.67 -6.35 -18.39
CA ASN A 283 -34.26 -6.13 -19.71
C ASN A 283 -33.54 -5.01 -20.45
N ILE A 284 -33.13 -5.28 -21.69
CA ILE A 284 -32.29 -4.36 -22.48
C ILE A 284 -33.01 -3.91 -23.74
N ASN A 285 -33.10 -2.60 -23.91
CA ASN A 285 -33.58 -1.95 -25.12
C ASN A 285 -32.45 -1.12 -25.74
N ILE A 286 -32.18 -1.33 -27.03
CA ILE A 286 -31.06 -0.68 -27.73
C ILE A 286 -31.62 0.16 -28.87
N ILE A 287 -31.26 1.46 -28.89
CA ILE A 287 -31.50 2.35 -30.03
C ILE A 287 -30.20 2.45 -30.80
N ASP A 288 -30.16 1.81 -31.97
CA ASP A 288 -28.94 1.65 -32.75
C ASP A 288 -29.12 2.14 -34.20
N PRO A 289 -28.71 3.37 -34.51
CA PRO A 289 -28.82 3.91 -35.87
C PRO A 289 -27.81 3.28 -36.85
N GLN A 290 -26.79 2.57 -36.36
CA GLN A 290 -25.72 1.99 -37.19
C GLN A 290 -25.86 0.48 -37.39
N ALA A 291 -26.87 -0.14 -36.77
CA ALA A 291 -27.13 -1.58 -36.82
C ALA A 291 -25.93 -2.46 -36.39
N GLU A 292 -25.07 -1.95 -35.50
CA GLU A 292 -23.92 -2.67 -34.94
C GLU A 292 -24.30 -3.77 -33.94
N TYR A 293 -25.50 -3.71 -33.33
CA TYR A 293 -25.92 -4.64 -32.26
C TYR A 293 -26.80 -5.80 -32.75
N ALA A 294 -27.19 -5.81 -34.03
CA ALA A 294 -28.12 -6.81 -34.57
C ALA A 294 -27.66 -8.26 -34.35
N ASP A 295 -26.38 -8.57 -34.56
CA ASP A 295 -25.86 -9.93 -34.37
C ASP A 295 -25.85 -10.37 -32.90
N LEU A 296 -25.57 -9.43 -31.98
CA LEU A 296 -25.65 -9.67 -30.55
C LEU A 296 -27.09 -10.01 -30.14
N ILE A 297 -28.06 -9.21 -30.61
CA ILE A 297 -29.49 -9.41 -30.32
C ILE A 297 -29.95 -10.79 -30.84
N ARG A 298 -29.55 -11.18 -32.05
CA ARG A 298 -29.86 -12.51 -32.61
C ARG A 298 -29.29 -13.66 -31.77
N THR A 299 -28.09 -13.49 -31.22
CA THR A 299 -27.42 -14.51 -30.41
C THR A 299 -28.15 -14.76 -29.10
N PHE A 300 -28.78 -13.72 -28.52
CA PHE A 300 -29.61 -13.81 -27.32
C PHE A 300 -31.10 -14.00 -27.61
N ASN A 301 -31.47 -14.37 -28.85
CA ASN A 301 -32.85 -14.55 -29.28
C ASN A 301 -33.75 -13.34 -29.01
N GLY A 302 -33.19 -12.13 -29.04
CA GLY A 302 -33.94 -10.89 -28.87
C GLY A 302 -34.64 -10.43 -30.15
N ASP A 303 -35.60 -9.53 -29.99
CA ASP A 303 -36.36 -8.96 -31.10
C ASP A 303 -35.62 -7.79 -31.75
N ILE A 304 -35.65 -7.75 -33.08
CA ILE A 304 -35.08 -6.64 -33.86
C ILE A 304 -36.21 -5.94 -34.59
N ILE A 305 -36.50 -4.71 -34.16
CA ILE A 305 -37.46 -3.82 -34.81
C ILE A 305 -36.69 -2.89 -35.73
N ARG A 306 -36.77 -3.14 -37.04
CA ARG A 306 -36.16 -2.26 -38.04
C ARG A 306 -37.11 -1.11 -38.34
N ILE A 307 -36.65 0.13 -38.16
CA ILE A 307 -37.41 1.34 -38.49
C ILE A 307 -36.79 1.95 -39.76
N ALA A 308 -37.45 1.77 -40.90
CA ALA A 308 -37.05 2.31 -42.19
C ALA A 308 -38.28 2.61 -43.05
N PRO A 309 -38.19 3.44 -44.10
CA PRO A 309 -39.34 3.75 -44.97
C PRO A 309 -40.02 2.52 -45.58
N GLU A 310 -39.26 1.44 -45.78
CA GLU A 310 -39.70 0.18 -46.39
C GLU A 310 -39.97 -0.93 -45.35
N SER A 311 -39.86 -0.64 -44.05
CA SER A 311 -40.08 -1.65 -43.01
C SER A 311 -41.55 -1.79 -42.66
N ASP A 312 -41.97 -3.02 -42.38
CA ASP A 312 -43.33 -3.31 -41.88
C ASP A 312 -43.59 -2.75 -40.46
N SER A 313 -42.53 -2.30 -39.76
CA SER A 313 -42.62 -1.70 -38.42
C SER A 313 -42.76 -0.18 -38.50
N ILE A 314 -43.79 0.37 -37.85
CA ILE A 314 -44.10 1.80 -37.81
C ILE A 314 -44.31 2.21 -36.35
N ILE A 315 -43.63 3.27 -35.90
CA ILE A 315 -43.90 3.90 -34.60
C ILE A 315 -44.95 4.99 -34.79
N ASN A 316 -46.04 4.93 -34.03
CA ASN A 316 -47.05 5.98 -33.98
C ASN A 316 -46.76 6.93 -32.80
N PRO A 317 -46.26 8.17 -33.04
CA PRO A 317 -45.97 9.11 -31.96
C PRO A 317 -47.23 9.67 -31.28
N PHE A 318 -48.42 9.48 -31.87
CA PHE A 318 -49.70 9.90 -31.28
C PHE A 318 -50.33 8.81 -30.40
N ASP A 319 -49.71 7.64 -30.32
CA ASP A 319 -50.14 6.55 -29.45
C ASP A 319 -49.53 6.71 -28.05
N LEU A 320 -50.09 7.64 -27.28
CA LEU A 320 -49.56 8.05 -25.96
C LEU A 320 -49.98 7.12 -24.82
N ILE A 321 -50.99 6.28 -25.08
CA ILE A 321 -51.57 5.34 -24.12
C ILE A 321 -51.36 3.98 -24.77
N GLY A 322 -50.23 3.33 -24.48
CA GLY A 322 -49.95 1.98 -24.99
C GLY A 322 -51.14 1.03 -24.76
N PRO A 323 -51.20 -0.13 -25.44
CA PRO A 323 -52.32 -1.04 -25.34
C PRO A 323 -52.66 -1.31 -23.87
N ASN A 324 -53.91 -1.04 -23.48
CA ASN A 324 -54.41 -1.31 -22.13
C ASN A 324 -54.34 -2.82 -21.87
N THR A 325 -53.22 -3.28 -21.30
CA THR A 325 -53.04 -4.60 -20.70
C THR A 325 -52.34 -4.42 -19.37
#